data_AF-A0A2W6AHS7-F1
#
_entry.id   AF-A0A2W6AHS7-F1
#
_cell.length_a   1.000
_cell.length_b   1.000
_cell.length_c   1.000
_cell.angle_alpha   90.00
_cell.angle_beta   90.00
_cell.angle_gamma   90.00
#
_symmetry.space_group_name_H-M   'P 1'
#
loop_
_entity.id
_entity.type
_entity.pdbx_description
1 polymer ?
#
loop_
_entity_poly.entity_id
_entity_poly.type
_entity_poly.pdbx_seq_one_letter_code
_entity_poly.pdbx_strand_id
1 'polypeptide(L)'
;MNAQKRMLTGDRPTGKLHLGHYVGTIKNRLKYQHEYESFFIIADLHMLTTKNSPQDISETDANARDLVLDAISAGIEPEKVTFYLQSAVHEIHEMYTLFQNLVTVTRLERIPSLKEMARGAHIEMPYGLLGYPVLQAADILCVKGNLVPVGKDNIAHVEISREIARRFNSMYGDVFPVPDGLLGEVPTLVGTDGQTKMSKSLSNAIYLSDSRRDVEKKVSAMYTDPNRVHASVPGTVEGNPVFAYHDAFNPKREEIEDLKARYREGRVGDVEVKQKLATAINVMLDPMRERRSRYDQPGIIEQVMYDGTAIVRRETKKTLYEMQNAMGFTGVWNRIRRKTENRKERRMDDDQNDEEMAVTGRHGEPRKDQQSTRQELGDGTASQHDGQGDLSDAAHDNLSDADLGGGRV
;
A
#
# COMPACT_ATOMS: atom_id res chain seq x y z
N MET A 1 -5.94 24.25 -14.03
CA MET A 1 -6.86 23.55 -13.11
C MET A 1 -5.98 22.82 -12.11
N ASN A 2 -6.06 23.13 -10.81
CA ASN A 2 -5.38 22.29 -9.82
C ASN A 2 -6.00 20.91 -9.89
N ALA A 3 -5.20 19.89 -10.21
CA ALA A 3 -5.65 18.51 -10.17
C ALA A 3 -6.21 18.21 -8.77
N GLN A 4 -7.39 17.60 -8.70
CA GLN A 4 -7.97 17.18 -7.43
C GLN A 4 -6.98 16.25 -6.72
N LYS A 5 -6.69 16.53 -5.44
CA LYS A 5 -5.78 15.68 -4.67
C LYS A 5 -6.41 14.30 -4.50
N ARG A 6 -5.57 13.27 -4.52
CA ARG A 6 -5.98 11.86 -4.44
C ARG A 6 -5.69 11.28 -3.07
N MET A 7 -6.61 10.46 -2.58
CA MET A 7 -6.48 9.72 -1.34
C MET A 7 -6.50 8.23 -1.64
N LEU A 8 -5.56 7.47 -1.06
CA LEU A 8 -5.60 6.01 -1.09
C LEU A 8 -5.60 5.45 0.33
N THR A 9 -6.52 4.53 0.60
CA THR A 9 -6.61 3.78 1.85
C THR A 9 -7.31 2.47 1.57
N GLY A 10 -7.27 1.52 2.49
CA GLY A 10 -7.97 0.26 2.31
C GLY A 10 -7.60 -0.74 3.39
N ASP A 11 -8.06 -1.96 3.20
CA ASP A 11 -7.90 -3.02 4.19
C ASP A 11 -7.65 -4.36 3.49
N ARG A 12 -6.98 -5.27 4.21
CA ARG A 12 -6.84 -6.66 3.77
C ARG A 12 -8.19 -7.38 3.97
N PRO A 13 -8.70 -8.13 2.98
CA PRO A 13 -9.98 -8.83 3.08
C PRO A 13 -9.86 -10.04 4.03
N THR A 14 -9.92 -9.78 5.34
CA THR A 14 -9.76 -10.78 6.41
C THR A 14 -11.04 -10.95 7.24
N GLY A 15 -12.19 -10.60 6.65
CA GLY A 15 -13.52 -10.64 7.26
C GLY A 15 -14.06 -9.27 7.69
N LYS A 16 -15.17 -9.29 8.42
CA LYS A 16 -15.98 -8.12 8.81
C LYS A 16 -15.23 -7.02 9.56
N LEU A 17 -15.59 -5.77 9.33
CA LEU A 17 -15.04 -4.63 10.07
C LEU A 17 -15.66 -4.51 11.46
N HIS A 18 -14.94 -3.84 12.36
CA HIS A 18 -15.30 -3.70 13.77
C HIS A 18 -15.05 -2.28 14.28
N LEU A 19 -15.52 -1.95 15.49
CA LEU A 19 -15.43 -0.61 16.07
C LEU A 19 -14.01 -0.02 16.06
N GLY A 20 -12.97 -0.85 16.22
CA GLY A 20 -11.58 -0.44 16.05
C GLY A 20 -11.25 0.12 14.65
N HIS A 21 -11.77 -0.49 13.57
CA HIS A 21 -11.64 0.06 12.21
C HIS A 21 -12.39 1.39 12.08
N TYR A 22 -13.57 1.49 12.71
CA TYR A 22 -14.38 2.70 12.63
C TYR A 22 -13.64 3.93 13.16
N VAL A 23 -13.10 3.85 14.38
CA VAL A 23 -12.37 4.96 15.00
C VAL A 23 -10.98 5.17 14.40
N GLY A 24 -10.32 4.09 13.96
CA GLY A 24 -8.96 4.15 13.44
C GLY A 24 -8.88 4.75 12.04
N THR A 25 -9.78 4.38 11.13
CA THR A 25 -9.69 4.78 9.71
C THR A 25 -11.02 5.26 9.11
N ILE A 26 -12.15 4.60 9.39
CA ILE A 26 -13.41 4.90 8.68
C ILE A 26 -13.92 6.33 8.96
N LYS A 27 -13.80 6.84 10.19
CA LYS A 27 -14.17 8.25 10.50
C LYS A 27 -13.42 9.24 9.59
N ASN A 28 -12.13 9.03 9.36
CA ASN A 28 -11.34 9.85 8.44
C ASN A 28 -11.80 9.66 7.00
N ARG A 29 -12.06 8.41 6.58
CA ARG A 29 -12.58 8.11 5.23
C ARG A 29 -13.87 8.87 4.94
N LEU A 30 -14.82 8.88 5.89
CA LEU A 30 -16.08 9.61 5.79
C LEU A 30 -15.88 11.12 5.68
N LYS A 31 -14.92 11.67 6.44
CA LYS A 31 -14.60 13.10 6.40
C LYS A 31 -14.03 13.52 5.04
N TYR A 32 -13.08 12.74 4.50
CA TYR A 32 -12.32 13.15 3.32
C TYR A 32 -12.88 12.65 1.98
N GLN A 33 -13.87 11.74 1.97
CA GLN A 33 -14.45 11.21 0.71
C GLN A 33 -15.05 12.30 -0.21
N HIS A 34 -15.40 13.48 0.34
CA HIS A 34 -15.91 14.61 -0.44
C HIS A 34 -14.83 15.65 -0.79
N GLU A 35 -13.66 15.59 -0.16
CA GLU A 35 -12.55 16.53 -0.35
C GLU A 35 -11.51 15.99 -1.34
N TYR A 36 -11.37 14.66 -1.44
CA TYR A 36 -10.36 13.99 -2.25
C TYR A 36 -10.99 13.00 -3.24
N GLU A 37 -10.36 12.86 -4.41
CA GLU A 37 -10.63 11.71 -5.27
C GLU A 37 -10.09 10.45 -4.55
N SER A 38 -11.00 9.55 -4.20
CA SER A 38 -10.76 8.56 -3.15
C SER A 38 -10.74 7.13 -3.68
N PHE A 39 -9.62 6.43 -3.47
CA PHE A 39 -9.38 5.05 -3.90
C PHE A 39 -9.29 4.11 -2.70
N PHE A 40 -10.18 3.13 -2.67
CA PHE A 40 -10.38 2.22 -1.55
C PHE A 40 -9.94 0.81 -1.96
N ILE A 41 -8.69 0.46 -1.61
CA ILE A 41 -8.09 -0.81 -2.01
C ILE A 41 -8.61 -1.98 -1.17
N ILE A 42 -8.99 -3.05 -1.85
CA ILE A 42 -9.20 -4.38 -1.26
C ILE A 42 -7.89 -5.13 -1.45
N ALA A 43 -7.08 -5.14 -0.40
CA ALA A 43 -5.67 -5.50 -0.44
C ALA A 43 -5.46 -7.02 -0.27
N ASP A 44 -5.92 -7.80 -1.25
CA ASP A 44 -5.89 -9.27 -1.23
C ASP A 44 -4.49 -9.86 -1.40
N LEU A 45 -3.59 -9.26 -2.19
CA LEU A 45 -2.19 -9.71 -2.25
C LEU A 45 -1.48 -9.47 -0.91
N HIS A 46 -1.77 -8.36 -0.24
CA HIS A 46 -1.26 -8.07 1.10
C HIS A 46 -1.76 -9.08 2.14
N MET A 47 -2.94 -9.67 1.97
CA MET A 47 -3.42 -10.75 2.84
C MET A 47 -2.47 -11.95 2.84
N LEU A 48 -1.96 -12.33 1.65
CA LEU A 48 -1.07 -13.48 1.46
C LEU A 48 0.25 -13.40 2.25
N THR A 49 0.63 -12.21 2.71
CA THR A 49 1.85 -12.05 3.54
C THR A 49 1.75 -12.73 4.92
N THR A 50 0.53 -12.98 5.40
CA THR A 50 0.27 -13.68 6.68
C THR A 50 -0.80 -14.76 6.60
N LYS A 51 -1.60 -14.79 5.52
CA LYS A 51 -2.74 -15.69 5.31
C LYS A 51 -2.73 -16.19 3.86
N ASN A 52 -1.99 -17.27 3.61
CA ASN A 52 -1.73 -17.81 2.26
C ASN A 52 -2.10 -19.28 2.12
N SER A 53 -2.86 -19.86 3.06
CA SER A 53 -3.35 -21.22 2.90
C SER A 53 -4.44 -21.27 1.81
N PRO A 54 -4.67 -22.43 1.16
CA PRO A 54 -5.78 -22.59 0.22
C PRO A 54 -7.14 -22.20 0.81
N GLN A 55 -7.34 -22.44 2.11
CA GLN A 55 -8.56 -22.04 2.82
C GLN A 55 -8.66 -20.53 3.01
N ASP A 56 -7.57 -19.84 3.37
CA ASP A 56 -7.59 -18.37 3.46
C ASP A 56 -7.91 -17.74 2.11
N ILE A 57 -7.34 -18.29 1.03
CA ILE A 57 -7.53 -17.80 -0.34
C ILE A 57 -8.99 -18.01 -0.78
N SER A 58 -9.59 -19.16 -0.51
CA SER A 58 -10.97 -19.46 -0.91
C SER A 58 -12.02 -18.58 -0.21
N GLU A 59 -11.68 -17.94 0.90
CA GLU A 59 -12.56 -17.00 1.63
C GLU A 59 -12.41 -15.54 1.16
N THR A 60 -11.48 -15.26 0.24
CA THR A 60 -11.12 -13.87 -0.15
C THR A 60 -12.30 -13.12 -0.76
N ASP A 61 -13.11 -13.77 -1.59
CA ASP A 61 -14.27 -13.17 -2.25
C ASP A 61 -15.35 -12.74 -1.24
N ALA A 62 -15.71 -13.64 -0.33
CA ALA A 62 -16.66 -13.37 0.75
C ALA A 62 -16.14 -12.26 1.68
N ASN A 63 -14.85 -12.30 2.02
CA ASN A 63 -14.23 -11.29 2.87
C ASN A 63 -14.11 -9.91 2.18
N ALA A 64 -13.83 -9.88 0.89
CA ALA A 64 -13.81 -8.65 0.08
C ALA A 64 -15.21 -8.04 0.03
N ARG A 65 -16.24 -8.87 -0.21
CA ARG A 65 -17.63 -8.45 -0.20
C ARG A 65 -18.03 -7.85 1.16
N ASP A 66 -17.73 -8.54 2.26
CA ASP A 66 -18.05 -8.07 3.61
C ASP A 66 -17.34 -6.74 3.94
N LEU A 67 -16.08 -6.58 3.52
CA LEU A 67 -15.31 -5.34 3.71
C LEU A 67 -15.97 -4.16 3.00
N VAL A 68 -16.32 -4.30 1.72
CA VAL A 68 -16.97 -3.23 0.95
C VAL A 68 -18.36 -2.92 1.51
N LEU A 69 -19.14 -3.97 1.82
CA LEU A 69 -20.45 -3.82 2.42
C LEU A 69 -20.37 -3.11 3.77
N ASP A 70 -19.42 -3.45 4.64
CA ASP A 70 -19.22 -2.76 5.92
C ASP A 70 -18.80 -1.30 5.74
N ALA A 71 -17.94 -0.99 4.76
CA ALA A 71 -17.55 0.38 4.46
C ALA A 71 -18.75 1.24 4.00
N ILE A 72 -19.55 0.72 3.06
CA ILE A 72 -20.77 1.38 2.59
C ILE A 72 -21.78 1.51 3.73
N SER A 73 -21.92 0.46 4.54
CA SER A 73 -22.77 0.46 5.73
C SER A 73 -22.28 1.42 6.81
N ALA A 74 -21.00 1.80 6.83
CA ALA A 74 -20.48 2.78 7.78
C ALA A 74 -20.73 4.23 7.32
N GLY A 75 -20.86 4.49 6.02
CA GLY A 75 -21.27 5.80 5.47
C GLY A 75 -20.54 6.17 4.18
N ILE A 76 -19.73 5.26 3.66
CA ILE A 76 -18.98 5.50 2.44
C ILE A 76 -19.95 5.45 1.26
N GLU A 77 -19.98 6.52 0.49
CA GLU A 77 -20.83 6.65 -0.69
C GLU A 77 -20.13 5.99 -1.89
N PRO A 78 -20.62 4.84 -2.40
CA PRO A 78 -19.96 4.11 -3.50
C PRO A 78 -19.89 4.92 -4.80
N GLU A 79 -20.71 5.95 -4.96
CA GLU A 79 -20.67 6.90 -6.08
C GLU A 79 -19.63 8.02 -5.92
N LYS A 80 -19.02 8.17 -4.74
CA LYS A 80 -17.98 9.17 -4.45
C LYS A 80 -16.58 8.58 -4.36
N VAL A 81 -16.48 7.26 -4.16
CA VAL A 81 -15.21 6.56 -3.98
C VAL A 81 -15.05 5.44 -4.99
N THR A 82 -13.81 5.02 -5.23
CA THR A 82 -13.50 3.91 -6.13
C THR A 82 -12.99 2.73 -5.33
N PHE A 83 -13.81 1.70 -5.13
CA PHE A 83 -13.37 0.42 -4.56
C PHE A 83 -12.71 -0.44 -5.63
N TYR A 84 -11.57 -1.07 -5.33
CA TYR A 84 -10.92 -1.94 -6.31
C TYR A 84 -10.18 -3.10 -5.67
N LEU A 85 -10.11 -4.23 -6.40
CA LEU A 85 -9.39 -5.42 -5.98
C LEU A 85 -7.92 -5.32 -6.40
N GLN A 86 -7.00 -5.46 -5.45
CA GLN A 86 -5.57 -5.29 -5.69
C GLN A 86 -5.02 -6.29 -6.72
N SER A 87 -5.31 -7.58 -6.57
CA SER A 87 -4.83 -8.63 -7.48
C SER A 87 -5.29 -8.47 -8.92
N ALA A 88 -6.38 -7.74 -9.16
CA ALA A 88 -6.92 -7.50 -10.50
C ALA A 88 -6.29 -6.29 -11.22
N VAL A 89 -5.40 -5.54 -10.56
CA VAL A 89 -4.63 -4.44 -11.13
C VAL A 89 -3.19 -4.92 -11.36
N HIS A 90 -3.00 -5.70 -12.43
CA HIS A 90 -1.75 -6.43 -12.68
C HIS A 90 -0.52 -5.53 -12.83
N GLU A 91 -0.71 -4.30 -13.28
CA GLU A 91 0.34 -3.31 -13.46
C GLU A 91 1.03 -2.94 -12.13
N ILE A 92 0.36 -3.16 -10.97
CA ILE A 92 0.98 -3.01 -9.64
C ILE A 92 2.17 -3.96 -9.48
N HIS A 93 2.11 -5.17 -10.03
CA HIS A 93 3.21 -6.13 -9.93
C HIS A 93 4.48 -5.61 -10.61
N GLU A 94 4.32 -4.98 -11.78
CA GLU A 94 5.47 -4.43 -12.50
C GLU A 94 6.03 -3.19 -11.79
N MET A 95 5.16 -2.28 -11.31
CA MET A 95 5.60 -1.16 -10.48
C MET A 95 6.33 -1.62 -9.22
N TYR A 96 5.81 -2.65 -8.54
CA TYR A 96 6.44 -3.29 -7.39
C TYR A 96 7.84 -3.81 -7.73
N THR A 97 7.99 -4.57 -8.82
CA THR A 97 9.31 -5.07 -9.28
C THR A 97 10.30 -3.93 -9.51
N LEU A 98 9.87 -2.83 -10.13
CA LEU A 98 10.76 -1.69 -10.36
C LEU A 98 11.14 -1.00 -9.05
N PHE A 99 10.21 -0.85 -8.11
CA PHE A 99 10.46 -0.23 -6.80
C PHE A 99 11.32 -1.05 -5.84
N GLN A 100 11.39 -2.37 -5.98
CA GLN A 100 12.27 -3.23 -5.16
C GLN A 100 13.73 -2.77 -5.16
N ASN A 101 14.19 -2.15 -6.25
CA ASN A 101 15.56 -1.68 -6.40
C ASN A 101 15.84 -0.33 -5.71
N LEU A 102 14.82 0.32 -5.15
CA LEU A 102 14.92 1.66 -4.54
C LEU A 102 15.00 1.65 -3.02
N VAL A 103 14.89 0.47 -2.40
CA VAL A 103 14.97 0.29 -0.95
C VAL A 103 15.90 -0.88 -0.61
N THR A 104 16.53 -0.83 0.56
CA THR A 104 17.44 -1.89 1.02
C THR A 104 16.75 -2.82 2.00
N VAL A 105 17.21 -4.08 2.06
CA VAL A 105 16.76 -5.08 3.04
C VAL A 105 16.90 -4.55 4.47
N THR A 106 18.06 -4.00 4.82
CA THR A 106 18.33 -3.42 6.16
C THR A 106 17.35 -2.32 6.54
N ARG A 107 16.86 -1.53 5.58
CA ARG A 107 15.86 -0.48 5.84
C ARG A 107 14.52 -1.09 6.23
N LEU A 108 14.12 -2.18 5.57
CA LEU A 108 12.86 -2.90 5.81
C LEU A 108 12.89 -3.67 7.13
N GLU A 109 13.99 -4.35 7.45
CA GLU A 109 14.16 -5.12 8.71
C GLU A 109 14.09 -4.27 9.98
N ARG A 110 14.28 -2.96 9.86
CA ARG A 110 14.17 -1.99 10.96
C ARG A 110 12.74 -1.59 11.27
N ILE A 111 11.76 -1.97 10.46
CA ILE A 111 10.36 -1.62 10.67
C ILE A 111 9.78 -2.53 11.77
N PRO A 112 9.40 -2.00 12.94
CA PRO A 112 8.96 -2.83 14.07
C PRO A 112 7.65 -3.59 13.79
N SER A 113 6.71 -2.96 13.09
CA SER A 113 5.39 -3.53 12.77
C SER A 113 5.49 -4.83 11.97
N LEU A 114 6.49 -4.99 11.09
CA LEU A 114 6.69 -6.24 10.34
C LEU A 114 7.04 -7.40 11.27
N LYS A 115 7.90 -7.17 12.27
CA LYS A 115 8.28 -8.19 13.26
C LYS A 115 7.10 -8.56 14.14
N GLU A 116 6.29 -7.58 14.52
CA GLU A 116 5.06 -7.79 15.28
C GLU A 116 4.03 -8.59 14.46
N MET A 117 3.88 -8.32 13.16
CA MET A 117 3.02 -9.09 12.27
C MET A 117 3.46 -10.54 12.14
N ALA A 118 4.76 -10.79 11.91
CA ALA A 118 5.30 -12.15 11.82
C ALA A 118 5.06 -12.94 13.12
N ARG A 119 5.35 -12.31 14.27
CA ARG A 119 5.11 -12.89 15.61
C ARG A 119 3.63 -13.17 15.84
N GLY A 120 2.75 -12.22 15.51
CA GLY A 120 1.30 -12.35 15.70
C GLY A 120 0.65 -13.38 14.78
N ALA A 121 1.27 -13.67 13.63
CA ALA A 121 0.85 -14.73 12.72
C ALA A 121 1.53 -16.09 13.02
N HIS A 122 2.44 -16.15 14.00
CA HIS A 122 3.24 -17.34 14.33
C HIS A 122 4.02 -17.92 13.13
N ILE A 123 4.61 -17.03 12.32
CA ILE A 123 5.43 -17.40 11.16
C ILE A 123 6.84 -16.82 11.27
N GLU A 124 7.81 -17.47 10.62
CA GLU A 124 9.08 -16.81 10.28
C GLU A 124 8.82 -15.72 9.24
N MET A 125 9.64 -14.66 9.23
CA MET A 125 9.47 -13.52 8.31
C MET A 125 9.60 -13.98 6.84
N PRO A 126 8.51 -14.08 6.05
CA PRO A 126 8.64 -14.39 4.65
C PRO A 126 9.10 -13.14 3.87
N TYR A 127 9.75 -13.35 2.72
CA TYR A 127 10.13 -12.25 1.82
C TYR A 127 8.94 -11.35 1.46
N GLY A 128 7.75 -11.94 1.24
CA GLY A 128 6.53 -11.17 0.95
C GLY A 128 6.12 -10.22 2.08
N LEU A 129 6.28 -10.62 3.35
CA LEU A 129 6.00 -9.73 4.49
C LEU A 129 7.09 -8.69 4.66
N LEU A 130 8.36 -9.03 4.44
CA LEU A 130 9.45 -8.06 4.45
C LEU A 130 9.26 -6.99 3.36
N GLY A 131 8.83 -7.41 2.17
CA GLY A 131 8.51 -6.57 1.01
C GLY A 131 7.16 -5.85 1.09
N TYR A 132 6.34 -6.11 2.12
CA TYR A 132 5.01 -5.52 2.30
C TYR A 132 5.00 -3.99 2.11
N PRO A 133 5.91 -3.20 2.71
CA PRO A 133 5.89 -1.74 2.56
C PRO A 133 6.20 -1.26 1.14
N VAL A 134 6.91 -2.07 0.35
CA VAL A 134 7.26 -1.77 -1.04
C VAL A 134 6.08 -2.05 -1.97
N LEU A 135 5.35 -3.15 -1.74
CA LEU A 135 4.09 -3.42 -2.42
C LEU A 135 3.07 -2.32 -2.09
N GLN A 136 3.01 -1.90 -0.82
CA GLN A 136 2.16 -0.79 -0.39
C GLN A 136 2.55 0.55 -1.07
N ALA A 137 3.84 0.79 -1.29
CA ALA A 137 4.29 1.93 -2.08
C ALA A 137 3.82 1.85 -3.53
N ALA A 138 3.84 0.66 -4.15
CA ALA A 138 3.26 0.46 -5.48
C ALA A 138 1.76 0.79 -5.50
N ASP A 139 1.01 0.33 -4.50
CA ASP A 139 -0.42 0.64 -4.39
C ASP A 139 -0.67 2.15 -4.27
N ILE A 140 0.03 2.85 -3.37
CA ILE A 140 -0.14 4.29 -3.15
C ILE A 140 0.22 5.10 -4.41
N LEU A 141 1.35 4.76 -5.03
CA LEU A 141 1.90 5.52 -6.14
C LEU A 141 1.24 5.20 -7.48
N CYS A 142 0.60 4.03 -7.63
CA CYS A 142 -0.07 3.66 -8.89
C CYS A 142 -1.22 4.59 -9.26
N VAL A 143 -1.95 5.08 -8.26
CA VAL A 143 -3.01 6.11 -8.41
C VAL A 143 -2.49 7.53 -8.17
N LYS A 144 -1.17 7.71 -7.94
CA LYS A 144 -0.56 8.98 -7.53
C LYS A 144 -1.22 9.57 -6.26
N GLY A 145 -1.39 8.75 -5.24
CA GLY A 145 -1.98 9.16 -3.96
C GLY A 145 -1.19 10.26 -3.28
N ASN A 146 -1.88 11.32 -2.84
CA ASN A 146 -1.31 12.43 -2.07
C ASN A 146 -1.50 12.25 -0.57
N LEU A 147 -2.60 11.61 -0.16
CA LEU A 147 -2.97 11.43 1.24
C LEU A 147 -3.27 9.96 1.52
N VAL A 148 -2.75 9.44 2.63
CA VAL A 148 -2.92 8.04 3.02
C VAL A 148 -3.41 7.96 4.47
N PRO A 149 -4.73 7.87 4.71
CA PRO A 149 -5.28 7.55 6.02
C PRO A 149 -4.82 6.18 6.49
N VAL A 150 -4.09 6.15 7.61
CA VAL A 150 -3.49 4.94 8.18
C VAL A 150 -3.58 4.93 9.71
N GLY A 151 -3.59 3.72 10.29
CA GLY A 151 -3.35 3.55 11.71
C GLY A 151 -1.88 3.79 12.08
N LYS A 152 -1.61 3.97 13.38
CA LYS A 152 -0.25 4.21 13.91
C LYS A 152 0.77 3.18 13.44
N ASP A 153 0.37 1.91 13.35
CA ASP A 153 1.23 0.78 13.00
C ASP A 153 1.71 0.82 11.53
N ASN A 154 1.05 1.60 10.67
CA ASN A 154 1.35 1.69 9.23
C ASN A 154 2.07 3.00 8.84
N ILE A 155 2.29 3.93 9.78
CA ILE A 155 2.94 5.21 9.46
C ILE A 155 4.36 5.02 8.93
N ALA A 156 5.08 4.03 9.48
CA ALA A 156 6.42 3.66 9.03
C ALA A 156 6.41 3.14 7.59
N HIS A 157 5.34 2.48 7.16
CA HIS A 157 5.21 2.00 5.78
C HIS A 157 4.95 3.15 4.80
N VAL A 158 4.14 4.13 5.20
CA VAL A 158 3.93 5.35 4.39
C VAL A 158 5.25 6.12 4.22
N GLU A 159 6.12 6.14 5.23
CA GLU A 159 7.45 6.74 5.06
C GLU A 159 8.32 5.98 4.04
N ILE A 160 8.22 4.65 3.96
CA ILE A 160 8.87 3.89 2.88
C ILE A 160 8.33 4.33 1.51
N SER A 161 7.03 4.53 1.38
CA SER A 161 6.44 5.04 0.13
C SER A 161 6.95 6.43 -0.23
N ARG A 162 7.14 7.31 0.77
CA ARG A 162 7.72 8.65 0.59
C ARG A 162 9.18 8.59 0.17
N GLU A 163 9.98 7.75 0.81
CA GLU A 163 11.39 7.50 0.45
C GLU A 163 11.50 6.99 -1.00
N ILE A 164 10.67 6.02 -1.37
CA ILE A 164 10.63 5.46 -2.74
C ILE A 164 10.24 6.53 -3.76
N ALA A 165 9.19 7.32 -3.50
CA ALA A 165 8.76 8.39 -4.40
C ALA A 165 9.86 9.44 -4.63
N ARG A 166 10.49 9.93 -3.55
CA ARG A 166 11.59 10.91 -3.64
C ARG A 166 12.79 10.34 -4.40
N ARG A 167 13.18 9.09 -4.09
CA ARG A 167 14.32 8.45 -4.73
C ARG A 167 14.07 8.21 -6.22
N PHE A 168 12.87 7.73 -6.57
CA PHE A 168 12.46 7.58 -7.96
C PHE A 168 12.56 8.92 -8.68
N ASN A 169 11.94 9.97 -8.14
CA ASN A 169 11.90 11.28 -8.80
C ASN A 169 13.30 11.89 -8.96
N SER A 170 14.17 11.73 -7.95
CA SER A 170 15.55 12.19 -8.01
C SER A 170 16.39 11.45 -9.06
N MET A 171 16.10 10.16 -9.31
CA MET A 171 16.88 9.33 -10.24
C MET A 171 16.38 9.42 -11.69
N TYR A 172 15.06 9.51 -11.89
CA TYR A 172 14.44 9.32 -13.20
C TYR A 172 13.60 10.52 -13.68
N GLY A 173 13.30 11.49 -12.81
CA GLY A 173 12.47 12.65 -13.11
C GLY A 173 11.14 12.66 -12.35
N ASP A 174 10.51 13.83 -12.26
CA ASP A 174 9.33 14.08 -11.42
C ASP A 174 8.07 13.37 -11.96
N VAL A 175 7.76 12.19 -11.42
CA VAL A 175 6.61 11.37 -11.83
C VAL A 175 5.59 11.23 -10.70
N PHE A 176 6.07 11.01 -9.48
CA PHE A 176 5.24 10.65 -8.34
C PHE A 176 5.08 11.80 -7.35
N PRO A 177 3.86 12.07 -6.84
CA PRO A 177 3.73 12.90 -5.66
C PRO A 177 4.35 12.18 -4.44
N VAL A 178 4.82 12.95 -3.46
CA VAL A 178 5.23 12.41 -2.17
C VAL A 178 3.99 12.30 -1.27
N PRO A 179 3.54 11.09 -0.89
CA PRO A 179 2.30 10.92 -0.14
C PRO A 179 2.45 11.36 1.33
N ASP A 180 1.45 11.99 1.90
CA ASP A 180 1.38 12.32 3.33
C ASP A 180 0.51 11.31 4.09
N GLY A 181 1.01 10.83 5.24
CA GLY A 181 0.26 9.95 6.12
C GLY A 181 -0.70 10.73 7.01
N LEU A 182 -1.93 10.24 7.14
CA LEU A 182 -2.95 10.83 8.01
C LEU A 182 -3.36 9.84 9.11
N LEU A 183 -3.07 10.19 10.36
CA LEU A 183 -3.47 9.40 11.53
C LEU A 183 -4.91 9.74 11.97
N GLY A 184 -5.62 8.77 12.53
CA GLY A 184 -6.91 8.97 13.20
C GLY A 184 -6.75 9.70 14.55
N GLU A 185 -7.80 10.41 14.97
CA GLU A 185 -7.87 11.08 16.28
C GLU A 185 -7.72 10.10 17.44
N VAL A 186 -8.27 8.89 17.29
CA VAL A 186 -8.10 7.76 18.20
C VAL A 186 -7.30 6.68 17.49
N PRO A 187 -5.97 6.59 17.73
CA PRO A 187 -5.09 5.75 16.91
C PRO A 187 -5.39 4.24 17.05
N THR A 188 -5.81 3.81 18.24
CA THR A 188 -6.07 2.40 18.56
C THR A 188 -7.18 2.28 19.61
N LEU A 189 -8.17 1.43 19.34
CA LEU A 189 -9.18 1.04 20.32
C LEU A 189 -8.80 -0.29 20.98
N VAL A 190 -8.84 -0.32 22.31
CA VAL A 190 -8.64 -1.56 23.09
C VAL A 190 -9.78 -2.55 22.84
N GLY A 191 -9.51 -3.84 22.94
CA GLY A 191 -10.52 -4.89 22.86
C GLY A 191 -11.51 -4.84 24.02
N THR A 192 -12.59 -5.61 23.92
CA THR A 192 -13.57 -5.75 25.01
C THR A 192 -12.98 -6.39 26.27
N ASP A 193 -11.82 -7.04 26.15
CA ASP A 193 -11.04 -7.67 27.23
C ASP A 193 -10.11 -6.70 27.97
N GLY A 194 -9.94 -5.47 27.48
CA GLY A 194 -9.12 -4.41 28.11
C GLY A 194 -7.60 -4.60 28.00
N GLN A 195 -7.10 -5.64 27.34
CA GLN A 195 -5.66 -5.94 27.33
C GLN A 195 -4.95 -5.41 26.08
N THR A 196 -5.39 -5.85 24.91
CA THR A 196 -4.70 -5.57 23.65
C THR A 196 -5.63 -4.85 22.68
N LYS A 197 -5.10 -4.48 21.51
CA LYS A 197 -5.89 -3.90 20.41
C LYS A 197 -7.04 -4.84 20.04
N MET A 198 -8.21 -4.27 19.74
CA MET A 198 -9.33 -5.04 19.21
C MET A 198 -8.91 -5.82 17.96
N SER A 199 -9.11 -7.14 18.00
CA SER A 199 -8.77 -8.06 16.92
C SER A 199 -9.82 -9.18 16.81
N LYS A 200 -10.08 -9.59 15.56
CA LYS A 200 -10.92 -10.74 15.24
C LYS A 200 -10.38 -12.03 15.88
N SER A 201 -9.06 -12.24 15.79
CA SER A 201 -8.40 -13.46 16.27
C SER A 201 -8.49 -13.64 17.78
N LEU A 202 -8.64 -12.54 18.52
CA LEU A 202 -8.74 -12.55 19.99
C LEU A 202 -10.19 -12.64 20.48
N SER A 203 -11.16 -12.72 19.57
CA SER A 203 -12.59 -12.75 19.90
C SER A 203 -13.04 -11.61 20.83
N ASN A 204 -12.36 -10.46 20.77
CA ASN A 204 -12.57 -9.30 21.64
C ASN A 204 -13.15 -8.09 20.86
N ALA A 205 -13.85 -8.36 19.76
CA ALA A 205 -14.33 -7.36 18.81
C ALA A 205 -15.86 -7.21 18.79
N ILE A 206 -16.31 -5.96 18.71
CA ILE A 206 -17.69 -5.59 18.37
C ILE A 206 -17.71 -5.21 16.89
N TYR A 207 -18.39 -6.00 16.07
CA TYR A 207 -18.47 -5.82 14.62
C TYR A 207 -19.46 -4.72 14.26
N LEU A 208 -19.23 -4.05 13.12
CA LEU A 208 -20.16 -3.01 12.63
C LEU A 208 -21.52 -3.62 12.26
N SER A 209 -21.53 -4.89 11.89
CA SER A 209 -22.74 -5.65 11.55
C SER A 209 -23.41 -6.35 12.73
N ASP A 210 -22.89 -6.22 13.97
CA ASP A 210 -23.47 -6.92 15.12
C ASP A 210 -24.92 -6.47 15.38
N SER A 211 -25.79 -7.41 15.77
CA SER A 211 -27.17 -7.08 16.17
C SER A 211 -27.19 -6.28 17.47
N ARG A 212 -28.32 -5.64 17.79
CA ARG A 212 -28.48 -4.93 19.08
C ARG A 212 -28.14 -5.84 20.27
N ARG A 213 -28.66 -7.07 20.23
CA ARG A 213 -28.45 -8.09 21.25
C ARG A 213 -26.99 -8.51 21.36
N ASP A 214 -26.28 -8.66 20.24
CA ASP A 214 -24.86 -9.04 20.27
C ASP A 214 -24.01 -7.93 20.86
N VAL A 215 -24.30 -6.67 20.52
CA VAL A 215 -23.63 -5.51 21.13
C VAL A 215 -23.89 -5.48 22.64
N GLU A 216 -25.13 -5.59 23.08
CA GLU A 216 -25.49 -5.62 24.50
C GLU A 216 -24.76 -6.75 25.24
N LYS A 217 -24.74 -7.95 24.67
CA LYS A 217 -24.04 -9.11 25.23
C LYS A 217 -22.54 -8.84 25.34
N LYS A 218 -21.89 -8.37 24.27
CA LYS A 218 -20.45 -8.08 24.26
C LYS A 218 -20.07 -6.96 25.22
N VAL A 219 -20.86 -5.89 25.28
CA VAL A 219 -20.65 -4.76 26.20
C VAL A 219 -20.86 -5.17 27.66
N SER A 220 -21.89 -5.99 27.94
CA SER A 220 -22.13 -6.50 29.29
C SER A 220 -20.94 -7.32 29.82
N ALA A 221 -20.30 -8.09 28.94
CA ALA A 221 -19.13 -8.92 29.22
C ALA A 221 -17.79 -8.17 29.19
N MET A 222 -17.77 -6.86 28.89
CA MET A 222 -16.53 -6.10 28.85
C MET A 222 -15.80 -6.10 30.19
N TYR A 223 -14.48 -6.18 30.12
CA TYR A 223 -13.61 -5.99 31.28
C TYR A 223 -13.79 -4.58 31.87
N THR A 224 -13.72 -4.47 33.19
CA THR A 224 -13.80 -3.18 33.92
C THR A 224 -12.65 -3.08 34.91
N ASP A 225 -12.91 -2.84 36.20
CA ASP A 225 -11.89 -2.80 37.24
C ASP A 225 -12.00 -4.08 38.09
N PRO A 226 -10.97 -4.96 38.09
CA PRO A 226 -11.03 -6.23 38.82
C PRO A 226 -11.07 -6.03 40.34
N ASN A 227 -10.63 -4.87 40.83
CA ASN A 227 -10.67 -4.54 42.25
C ASN A 227 -12.07 -4.11 42.71
N ARG A 228 -13.00 -3.93 41.76
CA ARG A 228 -14.35 -3.45 42.02
C ARG A 228 -15.33 -4.60 42.18
N VAL A 229 -15.39 -5.14 43.39
CA VAL A 229 -16.28 -6.28 43.72
C VAL A 229 -17.76 -5.86 43.82
N HIS A 230 -18.04 -4.61 44.22
CA HIS A 230 -19.40 -4.08 44.38
C HIS A 230 -19.55 -2.67 43.82
N ALA A 231 -20.79 -2.30 43.46
CA ALA A 231 -21.12 -0.97 42.94
C ALA A 231 -20.78 0.19 43.90
N SER A 232 -20.74 -0.08 45.21
CA SER A 232 -20.37 0.91 46.23
C SER A 232 -18.86 1.13 46.36
N VAL A 233 -18.03 0.32 45.70
CA VAL A 233 -16.57 0.46 45.73
C VAL A 233 -16.15 1.47 44.65
N PRO A 234 -15.38 2.52 45.02
CA PRO A 234 -14.68 3.38 44.07
C PRO A 234 -13.94 2.60 43.00
N GLY A 235 -14.15 2.93 41.73
CA GLY A 235 -13.47 2.29 40.62
C GLY A 235 -12.50 3.22 39.90
N THR A 236 -11.55 2.63 39.17
CA THR A 236 -10.59 3.35 38.34
C THR A 236 -11.13 3.56 36.93
N VAL A 237 -11.07 4.78 36.42
CA VAL A 237 -11.49 5.13 35.05
C VAL A 237 -10.34 4.92 34.08
N GLU A 238 -9.14 5.27 34.51
CA GLU A 238 -7.91 5.19 33.75
C GLU A 238 -7.58 3.73 33.43
N GLY A 239 -7.42 3.40 32.14
CA GLY A 239 -7.20 2.03 31.68
C GLY A 239 -8.47 1.16 31.59
N ASN A 240 -9.64 1.66 32.02
CA ASN A 240 -10.89 0.92 31.91
C ASN A 240 -11.46 1.03 30.48
N PRO A 241 -11.60 -0.10 29.75
CA PRO A 241 -12.02 -0.08 28.35
C PRO A 241 -13.45 0.44 28.18
N VAL A 242 -14.34 0.29 29.18
CA VAL A 242 -15.72 0.79 29.11
C VAL A 242 -15.74 2.32 29.00
N PHE A 243 -14.91 3.02 29.77
CA PHE A 243 -14.82 4.48 29.69
C PHE A 243 -14.12 4.95 28.43
N ALA A 244 -13.09 4.24 27.96
CA ALA A 244 -12.47 4.52 26.67
C ALA A 244 -13.48 4.41 25.51
N TYR A 245 -14.42 3.48 25.59
CA TYR A 245 -15.49 3.35 24.59
C TYR A 245 -16.54 4.43 24.74
N HIS A 246 -16.90 4.83 25.97
CA HIS A 246 -17.75 5.99 26.18
C HIS A 246 -17.16 7.24 25.53
N ASP A 247 -15.87 7.52 25.76
CA ASP A 247 -15.18 8.66 25.16
C ASP A 247 -15.18 8.63 23.62
N ALA A 248 -15.15 7.44 23.02
CA ALA A 248 -15.11 7.27 21.57
C ALA A 248 -16.49 7.29 20.88
N PHE A 249 -17.55 6.83 21.56
CA PHE A 249 -18.86 6.55 20.97
C PHE A 249 -20.05 7.25 21.62
N ASN A 250 -19.96 7.69 22.88
CA ASN A 250 -21.05 8.44 23.52
C ASN A 250 -20.95 9.93 23.14
N PRO A 251 -21.92 10.49 22.39
CA PRO A 251 -21.88 11.90 22.02
C PRO A 251 -22.15 12.85 23.20
N LYS A 252 -22.76 12.36 24.30
CA LYS A 252 -23.14 13.17 25.46
C LYS A 252 -21.98 13.34 26.43
N ARG A 253 -21.13 14.34 26.20
CA ARG A 253 -19.93 14.61 27.03
C ARG A 253 -20.25 14.81 28.51
N GLU A 254 -21.31 15.53 28.84
CA GLU A 254 -21.74 15.73 30.24
C GLU A 254 -22.11 14.42 30.93
N GLU A 255 -22.77 13.50 30.22
CA GLU A 255 -23.12 12.17 30.76
C GLU A 255 -21.86 11.33 31.00
N ILE A 256 -20.87 11.42 30.13
CA ILE A 256 -19.59 10.71 30.31
C ILE A 256 -18.88 11.20 31.58
N GLU A 257 -18.79 12.52 31.77
CA GLU A 257 -18.09 13.09 32.92
C GLU A 257 -18.85 12.82 34.24
N ASP A 258 -20.19 12.86 34.23
CA ASP A 258 -21.02 12.43 35.35
C ASP A 258 -20.76 10.95 35.71
N LEU A 259 -20.76 10.06 34.70
CA LEU A 259 -20.48 8.64 34.92
C LEU A 259 -19.08 8.43 35.49
N LYS A 260 -18.06 9.12 34.98
CA LYS A 260 -16.69 9.05 35.50
C LYS A 260 -16.61 9.53 36.94
N ALA A 261 -17.26 10.64 37.29
CA ALA A 261 -17.30 11.17 38.64
C ALA A 261 -17.98 10.18 39.60
N ARG A 262 -19.19 9.73 39.29
CA ARG A 262 -19.92 8.75 40.11
C ARG A 262 -19.17 7.42 40.21
N TYR A 263 -18.43 7.01 39.19
CA TYR A 263 -17.67 5.75 39.20
C TYR A 263 -16.48 5.82 40.16
N ARG A 264 -15.75 6.94 40.15
CA ARG A 264 -14.66 7.19 41.12
C ARG A 264 -15.18 7.32 42.55
N GLU A 265 -16.42 7.78 42.74
CA GLU A 265 -17.05 7.88 44.06
C GLU A 265 -17.73 6.58 44.55
N GLY A 266 -17.80 5.54 43.71
CA GLY A 266 -18.55 4.31 44.05
C GLY A 266 -20.07 4.53 44.11
N ARG A 267 -20.61 5.47 43.32
CA ARG A 267 -22.03 5.83 43.27
C ARG A 267 -22.77 5.31 42.02
N VAL A 268 -22.10 4.57 41.14
CA VAL A 268 -22.71 4.00 39.93
C VAL A 268 -22.17 2.61 39.62
N GLY A 269 -23.03 1.60 39.46
CA GLY A 269 -22.62 0.23 39.16
C GLY A 269 -22.19 0.01 37.70
N ASP A 270 -21.37 -1.01 37.43
CA ASP A 270 -20.92 -1.39 36.08
C ASP A 270 -22.09 -1.63 35.12
N VAL A 271 -23.20 -2.16 35.62
CA VAL A 271 -24.41 -2.44 34.83
C VAL A 271 -24.96 -1.16 34.21
N GLU A 272 -25.10 -0.07 34.97
CA GLU A 272 -25.62 1.20 34.46
C GLU A 272 -24.67 1.78 33.41
N VAL A 273 -23.37 1.82 33.70
CA VAL A 273 -22.33 2.34 32.79
C VAL A 273 -22.37 1.55 31.48
N LYS A 274 -22.32 0.22 31.55
CA LYS A 274 -22.36 -0.67 30.38
C LYS A 274 -23.67 -0.57 29.60
N GLN A 275 -24.81 -0.40 30.27
CA GLN A 275 -26.10 -0.25 29.59
C GLN A 275 -26.18 1.07 28.81
N LYS A 276 -25.68 2.17 29.40
CA LYS A 276 -25.55 3.45 28.70
C LYS A 276 -24.58 3.35 27.52
N LEU A 277 -23.46 2.64 27.68
CA LEU A 277 -22.52 2.40 26.57
C LEU A 277 -23.15 1.60 25.43
N ALA A 278 -23.82 0.49 25.75
CA ALA A 278 -24.49 -0.35 24.77
C ALA A 278 -25.55 0.46 23.99
N THR A 279 -26.28 1.33 24.68
CA THR A 279 -27.24 2.26 24.05
C THR A 279 -26.53 3.19 23.07
N ALA A 280 -25.45 3.85 23.48
CA ALA A 280 -24.69 4.77 22.62
C ALA A 280 -24.12 4.08 21.37
N ILE A 281 -23.51 2.90 21.54
CA ILE A 281 -22.99 2.10 20.41
C ILE A 281 -24.14 1.68 19.49
N ASN A 282 -25.26 1.20 20.04
CA ASN A 282 -26.40 0.80 19.23
C ASN A 282 -26.98 1.94 18.41
N VAL A 283 -27.19 3.12 19.02
CA VAL A 283 -27.67 4.31 18.30
C VAL A 283 -26.75 4.67 17.13
N MET A 284 -25.44 4.53 17.30
CA MET A 284 -24.46 4.76 16.23
C MET A 284 -24.53 3.69 15.13
N LEU A 285 -24.73 2.41 15.48
CA LEU A 285 -24.80 1.30 14.52
C LEU A 285 -26.15 1.14 13.82
N ASP A 286 -27.24 1.66 14.39
CA ASP A 286 -28.59 1.56 13.81
C ASP A 286 -28.69 2.05 12.35
N PRO A 287 -28.26 3.27 12.00
CA PRO A 287 -28.25 3.71 10.61
C PRO A 287 -27.30 2.89 9.73
N MET A 288 -26.29 2.23 10.32
CA MET A 288 -25.38 1.34 9.58
C MET A 288 -26.07 0.02 9.23
N ARG A 289 -26.82 -0.56 10.16
CA ARG A 289 -27.61 -1.80 9.96
C ARG A 289 -28.67 -1.60 8.88
N GLU A 290 -29.35 -0.45 8.89
CA GLU A 290 -30.33 -0.10 7.86
C GLU A 290 -29.69 -0.01 6.46
N ARG A 291 -28.55 0.68 6.36
CA ARG A 291 -27.80 0.78 5.09
C ARG A 291 -27.27 -0.58 4.66
N ARG A 292 -26.76 -1.40 5.58
CA ARG A 292 -26.33 -2.77 5.27
C ARG A 292 -27.46 -3.56 4.63
N SER A 293 -28.65 -3.57 5.22
CA SER A 293 -29.81 -4.28 4.66
C SER A 293 -30.20 -3.81 3.25
N ARG A 294 -29.95 -2.55 2.91
CA ARG A 294 -30.22 -2.00 1.58
C ARG A 294 -29.22 -2.47 0.53
N TYR A 295 -27.93 -2.52 0.88
CA TYR A 295 -26.85 -2.87 -0.05
C TYR A 295 -26.49 -4.36 -0.06
N ASP A 296 -26.95 -5.14 0.93
CA ASP A 296 -26.76 -6.59 1.00
C ASP A 296 -27.70 -7.33 0.04
N GLN A 297 -27.67 -6.93 -1.23
CA GLN A 297 -28.40 -7.55 -2.33
C GLN A 297 -27.39 -8.28 -3.24
N PRO A 298 -27.80 -9.38 -3.89
CA PRO A 298 -26.92 -10.11 -4.82
C PRO A 298 -26.41 -9.20 -5.95
N GLY A 299 -25.10 -9.22 -6.21
CA GLY A 299 -24.47 -8.58 -7.36
C GLY A 299 -24.13 -7.10 -7.19
N ILE A 300 -24.73 -6.38 -6.23
CA ILE A 300 -24.47 -4.93 -6.07
C ILE A 300 -23.02 -4.67 -5.68
N ILE A 301 -22.51 -5.39 -4.68
CA ILE A 301 -21.16 -5.18 -4.15
C ILE A 301 -20.12 -5.65 -5.16
N GLU A 302 -20.38 -6.76 -5.83
CA GLU A 302 -19.55 -7.31 -6.89
C GLU A 302 -19.42 -6.33 -8.06
N GLN A 303 -20.52 -5.68 -8.46
CA GLN A 303 -20.53 -4.65 -9.49
C GLN A 303 -19.69 -3.43 -9.08
N VAL A 304 -19.84 -2.94 -7.85
CA VAL A 304 -19.04 -1.82 -7.31
C VAL A 304 -17.53 -2.13 -7.38
N MET A 305 -17.13 -3.34 -6.98
CA MET A 305 -15.73 -3.76 -7.06
C MET A 305 -15.24 -3.90 -8.51
N TYR A 306 -16.07 -4.47 -9.39
CA TYR A 306 -15.72 -4.66 -10.81
C TYR A 306 -15.48 -3.31 -11.52
N ASP A 307 -16.42 -2.38 -11.38
CA ASP A 307 -16.35 -1.08 -12.04
C ASP A 307 -15.17 -0.26 -11.53
N GLY A 308 -14.97 -0.21 -10.22
CA GLY A 308 -13.85 0.52 -9.64
C GLY A 308 -12.49 -0.10 -9.98
N THR A 309 -12.41 -1.42 -10.07
CA THR A 309 -11.20 -2.12 -10.56
C THR A 309 -10.88 -1.76 -12.00
N ALA A 310 -11.89 -1.69 -12.89
CA ALA A 310 -11.68 -1.28 -14.27
C ALA A 310 -11.15 0.17 -14.39
N ILE A 311 -11.66 1.07 -13.53
CA ILE A 311 -11.18 2.46 -13.43
C ILE A 311 -9.71 2.49 -13.01
N VAL A 312 -9.37 1.86 -11.89
CA VAL A 312 -8.01 1.89 -11.34
C VAL A 312 -7.02 1.25 -12.29
N ARG A 313 -7.38 0.13 -12.93
CA ARG A 313 -6.50 -0.52 -13.92
C ARG A 313 -6.14 0.40 -15.08
N ARG A 314 -7.09 1.19 -15.58
CA ARG A 314 -6.83 2.17 -16.64
C ARG A 314 -5.90 3.29 -16.18
N GLU A 315 -6.10 3.80 -14.96
CA GLU A 315 -5.24 4.85 -14.39
C GLU A 315 -3.82 4.33 -14.13
N THR A 316 -3.69 3.15 -13.52
CA THR A 316 -2.38 2.54 -13.24
C THR A 316 -1.59 2.26 -14.51
N LYS A 317 -2.22 1.83 -15.61
CA LYS A 317 -1.55 1.68 -16.90
C LYS A 317 -0.87 2.97 -17.37
N LYS A 318 -1.51 4.12 -17.17
CA LYS A 318 -0.93 5.43 -17.52
C LYS A 318 0.27 5.73 -16.61
N THR A 319 0.10 5.55 -15.30
CA THR A 319 1.17 5.77 -14.32
C THR A 319 2.39 4.88 -14.57
N LEU A 320 2.18 3.59 -14.87
CA LEU A 320 3.25 2.66 -15.21
C LEU A 320 3.98 3.09 -16.49
N TYR A 321 3.25 3.53 -17.51
CA TYR A 321 3.85 4.04 -18.74
C TYR A 321 4.72 5.29 -18.48
N GLU A 322 4.24 6.23 -17.67
CA GLU A 322 5.02 7.41 -17.24
C GLU A 322 6.29 7.01 -16.48
N MET A 323 6.17 6.05 -15.55
CA MET A 323 7.29 5.48 -14.79
C MET A 323 8.33 4.86 -15.72
N GLN A 324 7.93 3.97 -16.62
CA GLN A 324 8.83 3.32 -17.58
C GLN A 324 9.48 4.33 -18.54
N ASN A 325 8.75 5.37 -18.96
CA ASN A 325 9.29 6.43 -19.80
C ASN A 325 10.38 7.23 -19.09
N ALA A 326 10.12 7.64 -17.84
CA ALA A 326 11.09 8.36 -17.01
C ALA A 326 12.37 7.53 -16.81
N MET A 327 12.22 6.20 -16.64
CA MET A 327 13.35 5.27 -16.56
C MET A 327 14.05 5.01 -17.91
N GLY A 328 13.51 5.48 -19.04
CA GLY A 328 13.99 5.16 -20.39
C GLY A 328 13.75 3.71 -20.83
N PHE A 329 12.92 2.97 -20.09
CA PHE A 329 12.69 1.53 -20.25
C PHE A 329 11.81 1.21 -21.46
N THR A 330 10.83 2.08 -21.78
CA THR A 330 9.98 1.94 -22.96
C THR A 330 10.76 1.90 -24.27
N GLY A 331 11.94 2.53 -24.32
CA GLY A 331 12.82 2.51 -25.48
C GLY A 331 13.53 1.18 -25.69
N VAL A 332 13.71 0.35 -24.66
CA VAL A 332 14.54 -0.87 -24.73
C VAL A 332 13.94 -1.87 -25.71
N TRP A 333 12.70 -2.32 -25.46
CA TRP A 333 12.02 -3.27 -26.34
C TRP A 333 11.74 -2.67 -27.72
N ASN A 334 11.30 -1.41 -27.78
CA ASN A 334 10.99 -0.75 -29.04
C ASN A 334 12.20 -0.67 -29.98
N ARG A 335 13.41 -0.43 -29.45
CA ARG A 335 14.64 -0.46 -30.26
C ARG A 335 14.95 -1.85 -30.80
N ILE A 336 14.78 -2.89 -29.97
CA ILE A 336 14.99 -4.30 -30.38
C ILE A 336 13.98 -4.70 -31.45
N ARG A 337 12.70 -4.41 -31.21
CA ARG A 337 11.58 -4.67 -32.11
C ARG A 337 11.80 -4.02 -33.48
N ARG A 338 12.04 -2.70 -33.52
CA ARG A 338 12.29 -1.96 -34.76
C ARG A 338 13.49 -2.48 -35.54
N LYS A 339 14.61 -2.78 -34.87
CA LYS A 339 15.79 -3.38 -35.53
C LYS A 339 15.47 -4.73 -36.17
N THR A 340 14.58 -5.50 -35.54
CA THR A 340 14.18 -6.84 -36.03
C THR A 340 13.19 -6.74 -37.18
N GLU A 341 12.17 -5.89 -37.07
CA GLU A 341 11.20 -5.61 -38.13
C GLU A 341 11.90 -5.12 -39.41
N ASN A 342 12.77 -4.11 -39.29
CA ASN A 342 13.54 -3.59 -40.43
C ASN A 342 14.46 -4.65 -41.06
N ARG A 343 14.97 -5.62 -40.28
CA ARG A 343 15.79 -6.71 -40.82
C ARG A 343 14.93 -7.74 -41.56
N LYS A 344 13.70 -8.00 -41.11
CA LYS A 344 12.77 -8.90 -41.79
C LYS A 344 12.28 -8.30 -43.11
N GLU A 345 11.94 -7.02 -43.13
CA GLU A 345 11.55 -6.30 -44.35
C GLU A 345 12.67 -6.38 -45.41
N ARG A 346 13.91 -6.04 -45.03
CA ARG A 346 15.06 -6.16 -45.95
C ARG A 346 15.28 -7.56 -46.49
N ARG A 347 15.08 -8.61 -45.67
CA ARG A 347 15.19 -10.00 -46.14
C ARG A 347 14.07 -10.39 -47.10
N MET A 348 12.85 -9.90 -46.87
CA MET A 348 11.74 -10.15 -47.80
C MET A 348 11.96 -9.43 -49.14
N ASP A 349 12.52 -8.21 -49.12
CA ASP A 349 12.90 -7.49 -50.34
C ASP A 349 14.04 -8.20 -51.09
N ASP A 350 15.01 -8.78 -50.37
CA ASP A 350 16.11 -9.56 -50.96
C ASP A 350 15.58 -10.88 -51.56
N ASP A 351 14.74 -11.63 -50.84
CA ASP A 351 14.14 -12.89 -51.31
C ASP A 351 13.22 -12.67 -52.53
N GLN A 352 12.45 -11.57 -52.57
CA GLN A 352 11.61 -11.20 -53.73
C GLN A 352 12.46 -10.80 -54.95
N ASN A 353 13.56 -10.07 -54.73
CA ASN A 353 14.49 -9.73 -55.82
C ASN A 353 15.19 -10.99 -56.37
N ASP A 354 15.54 -11.95 -55.52
CA ASP A 354 16.14 -13.21 -55.93
C ASP A 354 15.15 -14.10 -56.71
N GLU A 355 13.87 -14.15 -56.30
CA GLU A 355 12.81 -14.81 -57.07
C GLU A 355 12.54 -14.11 -58.42
N GLU A 356 12.50 -12.78 -58.45
CA GLU A 356 12.31 -12.01 -59.69
C GLU A 356 13.50 -12.16 -60.65
N MET A 357 14.74 -12.24 -60.12
CA MET A 357 15.94 -12.55 -60.92
C MET A 357 15.95 -13.99 -61.42
N ALA A 358 15.45 -14.96 -60.64
CA ALA A 358 15.30 -16.35 -61.07
C ALA A 358 14.24 -16.53 -62.17
N VAL A 359 13.17 -15.73 -62.16
CA VAL A 359 12.08 -15.79 -63.16
C VAL A 359 12.41 -15.01 -64.44
N THR A 360 13.17 -13.90 -64.35
CA THR A 360 13.50 -13.05 -65.51
C THR A 360 14.78 -13.45 -66.26
N GLY A 361 15.56 -14.39 -65.73
CA GLY A 361 16.74 -14.97 -66.41
C GLY A 361 17.89 -13.98 -66.65
N ARG A 362 17.91 -12.83 -65.98
CA ARG A 362 19.02 -11.87 -66.07
C ARG A 362 20.01 -12.13 -64.93
N HIS A 363 21.05 -12.91 -65.20
CA HIS A 363 22.23 -12.94 -64.34
C HIS A 363 22.90 -11.55 -64.34
N GLY A 364 22.74 -10.80 -63.25
CA GLY A 364 23.51 -9.59 -63.01
C GLY A 364 24.99 -9.92 -62.79
N GLU A 365 25.87 -9.23 -63.49
CA GLU A 365 27.32 -9.33 -63.30
C GLU A 365 27.72 -9.02 -61.84
N PRO A 366 28.74 -9.71 -61.29
CA PRO A 366 29.15 -9.51 -59.91
C PRO A 366 29.75 -8.11 -59.71
N ARG A 367 29.29 -7.40 -58.68
CA ARG A 367 29.90 -6.15 -58.22
C ARG A 367 31.37 -6.42 -57.86
N LYS A 368 32.30 -5.81 -58.60
CA LYS A 368 33.72 -5.80 -58.26
C LYS A 368 33.95 -4.98 -56.99
N ASP A 369 34.47 -5.65 -55.96
CA ASP A 369 35.07 -5.02 -54.79
C ASP A 369 36.19 -4.07 -55.22
N GLN A 370 36.06 -2.78 -54.90
CA GLN A 370 37.19 -1.85 -54.91
C GLN A 370 37.96 -1.99 -53.59
N GLN A 371 38.93 -2.91 -53.58
CA GLN A 371 40.05 -2.83 -52.64
C GLN A 371 40.94 -1.65 -53.06
N SER A 372 40.97 -0.61 -52.24
CA SER A 372 41.97 0.46 -52.33
C SER A 372 43.26 -0.01 -51.67
N THR A 373 44.26 -0.28 -52.50
CA THR A 373 45.68 -0.34 -52.14
C THR A 373 46.19 1.06 -51.81
N ARG A 374 46.81 1.24 -50.64
CA ARG A 374 47.80 2.30 -50.41
C ARG A 374 48.99 1.74 -49.64
N GLN A 375 50.15 1.86 -50.29
CA GLN A 375 51.47 1.40 -49.91
C GLN A 375 52.00 2.06 -48.62
N GLU A 376 52.73 1.26 -47.83
CA GLU A 376 53.77 1.71 -46.92
C GLU A 376 55.04 2.08 -47.71
N LEU A 377 55.63 3.24 -47.40
CA LEU A 377 57.07 3.51 -47.46
C LEU A 377 57.39 4.54 -46.37
N GLY A 378 58.41 4.25 -45.56
CA GLY A 378 58.75 4.98 -44.34
C GLY A 378 59.87 6.01 -44.47
N ASP A 379 60.29 6.43 -43.26
CA ASP A 379 61.49 7.15 -42.83
C ASP A 379 61.67 8.67 -43.10
N GLY A 380 62.07 9.38 -42.04
CA GLY A 380 62.90 10.60 -42.14
C GLY A 380 62.60 11.80 -41.22
N THR A 381 62.91 11.67 -39.93
CA THR A 381 63.62 12.64 -39.04
C THR A 381 63.47 14.19 -39.13
N ALA A 382 63.40 14.79 -37.91
CA ALA A 382 63.92 16.12 -37.47
C ALA A 382 63.11 17.38 -37.88
N SER A 383 62.93 18.46 -37.10
CA SER A 383 63.35 18.88 -35.76
C SER A 383 62.71 20.25 -35.41
N GLN A 384 62.38 20.42 -34.12
CA GLN A 384 62.65 21.60 -33.28
C GLN A 384 61.79 22.91 -33.27
N HIS A 385 61.80 23.45 -32.04
CA HIS A 385 61.33 24.73 -31.48
C HIS A 385 59.84 24.85 -31.16
N ASP A 386 59.41 25.40 -30.02
CA ASP A 386 59.96 25.67 -28.68
C ASP A 386 58.80 26.30 -27.91
N GLY A 387 58.72 26.13 -26.60
CA GLY A 387 57.70 26.81 -25.79
C GLY A 387 57.52 26.23 -24.40
N GLN A 388 58.51 26.48 -23.54
CA GLN A 388 58.56 26.20 -22.11
C GLN A 388 57.52 26.97 -21.27
N GLY A 389 57.30 26.47 -20.06
CA GLY A 389 56.60 27.12 -18.94
C GLY A 389 55.97 26.08 -18.00
N ASP A 390 56.77 25.20 -17.38
CA ASP A 390 57.27 25.26 -15.99
C ASP A 390 56.17 25.17 -14.91
N LEU A 391 56.12 24.03 -14.18
CA LEU A 391 56.62 23.81 -12.79
C LEU A 391 55.55 24.18 -11.74
N SER A 392 55.30 23.44 -10.65
CA SER A 392 56.02 22.37 -9.96
C SER A 392 55.16 21.87 -8.79
N ASP A 393 55.34 20.58 -8.45
CA ASP A 393 55.50 20.01 -7.09
C ASP A 393 54.41 20.19 -6.01
N ALA A 394 54.25 19.30 -5.03
CA ALA A 394 54.64 17.93 -4.73
C ALA A 394 54.16 17.65 -3.28
N ALA A 395 54.33 16.40 -2.85
CA ALA A 395 54.24 15.84 -1.49
C ALA A 395 52.87 15.24 -1.12
N HIS A 396 52.70 13.91 -1.09
CA HIS A 396 53.29 12.89 -0.17
C HIS A 396 52.87 13.06 1.29
N ASP A 397 51.97 12.18 1.76
CA ASP A 397 52.25 11.07 2.71
C ASP A 397 50.94 10.28 2.93
N ASN A 398 50.83 8.98 2.60
CA ASN A 398 51.36 7.74 3.18
C ASN A 398 50.67 7.23 4.47
N LEU A 399 50.36 5.92 4.43
CA LEU A 399 50.08 4.95 5.51
C LEU A 399 48.64 4.93 6.08
N SER A 400 47.98 3.79 6.29
CA SER A 400 48.38 2.37 6.19
C SER A 400 47.15 1.44 6.30
N ASP A 401 47.37 0.22 5.81
CA ASP A 401 46.55 -0.99 5.77
C ASP A 401 45.73 -1.38 7.02
N ALA A 402 44.64 -2.12 6.77
CA ALA A 402 44.39 -3.43 7.39
C ALA A 402 43.22 -4.19 6.71
N ASP A 403 43.61 -5.16 5.88
CA ASP A 403 43.17 -6.56 5.78
C ASP A 403 41.67 -7.00 5.76
N LEU A 404 41.30 -7.49 4.57
CA LEU A 404 40.79 -8.82 4.21
C LEU A 404 39.87 -9.61 5.16
N GLY A 405 38.74 -10.05 4.59
CA GLY A 405 37.93 -11.17 5.09
C GLY A 405 36.83 -11.56 4.10
N GLY A 406 37.21 -12.30 3.05
CA GLY A 406 36.28 -12.82 2.05
C GLY A 406 35.52 -14.08 2.51
N GLY A 407 34.30 -14.23 1.99
CA GLY A 407 33.48 -15.44 2.07
C GLY A 407 32.38 -15.41 1.00
N ARG A 408 32.62 -16.16 -0.09
CA ARG A 408 31.73 -16.55 -1.21
C ARG A 408 31.50 -18.07 -1.05
N VAL A 409 30.44 -18.75 -1.47
CA VAL A 409 29.20 -18.51 -2.24
C VAL A 409 28.10 -19.33 -1.57
#